data_AF-A0A094CQB5-F1
#
_entry.id   AF-A0A094CQB5-F1
#
_cell.length_a   1.000
_cell.length_b   1.000
_cell.length_c   1.000
_cell.angle_alpha   90.00
_cell.angle_beta   90.00
_cell.angle_gamma   90.00
#
_symmetry.space_group_name_H-M   'P 1'
#
loop_
_entity.id
_entity.type
_entity.pdbx_description
1 polymer ?
#
loop_
_entity_poly.entity_id
_entity_poly.type
_entity_poly.pdbx_seq_one_letter_code
_entity_poly.pdbx_strand_id
1 'polypeptide(L)'
;MLPNIEGGQCQDPANSVFNTALKQSTSLRTDLATLSSNPLSAPASLTGQISASLTSFSRTLDSYADLTKHELNTQKAEKAAERLTNFRHDLADYKSQFERVKKDREDATAQSNRSELLGRRPHHGGSSTPDNPYANAQINRNAQAHNPWAPSSVGGQQSMSMGSGETTREAHAMREQNFFGNTHSALDEYLARGQAVLGDLGQQKEMLKGTQKRLAKGEAGQMDLCGRGGDFLYVLLLGVEILEVIVPPECNVEEYA
;
A
#
# COMPACT_ATOMS: atom_id res chain seq x y z
N MET A 1 -52.58 -9.46 9.62
CA MET A 1 -51.30 -8.85 9.21
C MET A 1 -50.16 -9.74 9.67
N LEU A 2 -49.61 -10.56 8.77
CA LEU A 2 -48.34 -11.25 9.01
C LEU A 2 -47.23 -10.39 8.37
N PRO A 3 -46.12 -10.11 9.08
CA PRO A 3 -45.03 -9.33 8.51
C PRO A 3 -44.27 -10.17 7.47
N ASN A 4 -44.09 -9.60 6.28
CA ASN A 4 -43.17 -10.08 5.25
C ASN A 4 -41.76 -10.16 5.84
N ILE A 5 -41.26 -11.38 6.04
CA ILE A 5 -39.84 -11.63 6.24
C ILE A 5 -39.25 -11.75 4.83
N GLU A 6 -38.81 -10.60 4.30
CA GLU A 6 -37.99 -10.57 3.10
C GLU A 6 -36.75 -11.43 3.35
N GLY A 7 -36.62 -12.50 2.56
CA GLY A 7 -35.48 -13.41 2.61
C GLY A 7 -34.18 -12.62 2.51
N GLY A 8 -33.34 -12.74 3.54
CA GLY A 8 -31.97 -12.25 3.49
C GLY A 8 -31.27 -12.93 2.33
N GLN A 9 -31.10 -12.21 1.22
CA GLN A 9 -30.34 -12.69 0.08
C GLN A 9 -28.93 -13.02 0.55
N CYS A 10 -28.57 -14.31 0.55
CA CYS A 10 -27.19 -14.75 0.55
C CYS A 10 -26.55 -14.18 -0.73
N GLN A 11 -25.93 -13.01 -0.63
CA GLN A 11 -25.21 -12.41 -1.74
C GLN A 11 -24.10 -13.36 -2.16
N ASP A 12 -24.09 -13.76 -3.44
CA ASP A 12 -23.03 -14.58 -4.01
C ASP A 12 -21.68 -13.91 -3.70
N PRO A 13 -20.70 -14.64 -3.12
CA PRO A 13 -19.42 -14.06 -2.72
C PRO A 13 -18.71 -13.42 -3.92
N ALA A 14 -18.82 -14.01 -5.11
CA ALA A 14 -18.26 -13.47 -6.35
C ALA A 14 -18.82 -12.08 -6.73
N ASN A 15 -20.13 -11.86 -6.55
CA ASN A 15 -20.76 -10.57 -6.84
C ASN A 15 -20.30 -9.48 -5.84
N SER A 16 -20.11 -9.85 -4.58
CA SER A 16 -19.62 -8.91 -3.56
C SER A 16 -18.19 -8.45 -3.83
N VAL A 17 -17.31 -9.37 -4.21
CA VAL A 17 -15.90 -9.07 -4.54
C VAL A 17 -15.82 -8.25 -5.82
N PHE A 18 -16.62 -8.56 -6.84
CA PHE A 18 -16.69 -7.77 -8.07
C PHE A 18 -17.06 -6.31 -7.81
N ASN A 19 -18.12 -6.06 -7.02
CA ASN A 19 -18.53 -4.69 -6.69
C ASN A 19 -17.46 -3.94 -5.90
N THR A 20 -16.72 -4.65 -5.04
CA THR A 20 -15.59 -4.08 -4.29
C THR A 20 -14.44 -3.72 -5.23
N ALA A 21 -14.06 -4.63 -6.13
CA ALA A 21 -13.01 -4.41 -7.13
C ALA A 21 -13.37 -3.25 -8.07
N LEU A 22 -14.64 -3.14 -8.50
CA LEU A 22 -15.12 -2.04 -9.32
C LEU A 22 -14.93 -0.68 -8.61
N LYS A 23 -15.36 -0.58 -7.35
CA LYS A 23 -15.18 0.63 -6.54
C LYS A 23 -13.71 0.99 -6.35
N GLN A 24 -12.87 0.00 -6.06
CA GLN A 24 -11.42 0.18 -5.94
C GLN A 24 -10.82 0.71 -7.25
N SER A 25 -11.23 0.16 -8.41
CA SER A 25 -10.76 0.64 -9.72
C SER A 25 -11.16 2.10 -9.98
N THR A 26 -12.39 2.50 -9.62
CA THR A 26 -12.85 3.88 -9.81
C THR A 26 -12.14 4.87 -8.89
N SER A 27 -11.84 4.46 -7.65
CA SER A 27 -11.03 5.25 -6.72
C SER A 27 -9.62 5.43 -7.27
N LEU A 28 -8.97 4.33 -7.69
CA LEU A 28 -7.61 4.36 -8.26
C LEU A 28 -7.51 5.28 -9.48
N ARG A 29 -8.50 5.27 -10.39
CA ARG A 29 -8.53 6.20 -11.52
C ARG A 29 -8.61 7.66 -11.07
N THR A 30 -9.43 7.94 -10.06
CA THR A 30 -9.60 9.30 -9.53
C THR A 30 -8.30 9.76 -8.87
N ASP A 31 -7.71 8.91 -8.02
CA ASP A 31 -6.47 9.22 -7.32
C ASP A 31 -5.32 9.44 -8.32
N LEU A 32 -5.19 8.61 -9.36
CA LEU A 32 -4.21 8.81 -10.44
C LEU A 32 -4.48 10.08 -11.28
N ALA A 33 -5.75 10.44 -11.51
CA ALA A 33 -6.10 11.69 -12.19
C ALA A 33 -5.72 12.91 -11.32
N THR A 34 -5.92 12.85 -10.01
CA THR A 34 -5.49 13.92 -9.10
C THR A 34 -3.96 14.05 -9.06
N LEU A 35 -3.24 12.93 -9.06
CA LEU A 35 -1.78 12.94 -9.06
C LEU A 35 -1.20 13.46 -10.38
N SER A 36 -1.77 13.05 -11.52
CA SER A 36 -1.31 13.45 -12.85
C SER A 36 -1.63 14.91 -13.20
N SER A 37 -2.76 15.44 -12.73
CA SER A 37 -3.12 16.85 -12.95
C SER A 37 -2.25 17.81 -12.16
N ASN A 38 -1.72 17.39 -11.00
CA ASN A 38 -0.96 18.27 -10.11
C ASN A 38 0.25 17.56 -9.49
N PRO A 39 1.25 17.14 -10.28
CA PRO A 39 2.34 16.26 -9.82
C PRO A 39 3.21 16.87 -8.71
N LEU A 40 3.37 18.19 -8.70
CA LEU A 40 4.17 18.94 -7.72
C LEU A 40 3.37 19.39 -6.49
N SER A 41 2.07 19.67 -6.65
CA SER A 41 1.20 20.13 -5.57
C SER A 41 0.48 18.98 -4.85
N ALA A 42 0.49 17.77 -5.43
CA ALA A 42 -0.14 16.62 -4.82
C ALA A 42 0.57 16.24 -3.51
N PRO A 43 -0.19 15.94 -2.45
CA PRO A 43 0.38 15.59 -1.16
C PRO A 43 1.18 14.29 -1.27
N ALA A 44 2.38 14.26 -0.67
CA ALA A 44 3.25 13.07 -0.70
C ALA A 44 2.57 11.80 -0.14
N SER A 45 1.61 11.99 0.78
CA SER A 45 0.78 10.91 1.33
C SER A 45 -0.08 10.20 0.28
N LEU A 46 -0.50 10.89 -0.79
CA LEU A 46 -1.35 10.33 -1.84
C LEU A 46 -0.61 9.28 -2.67
N THR A 47 0.69 9.47 -2.89
CA THR A 47 1.57 8.45 -3.52
C THR A 47 1.60 7.15 -2.70
N GLY A 48 1.69 7.26 -1.37
CA GLY A 48 1.64 6.12 -0.46
C GLY A 48 0.26 5.46 -0.41
N GLN A 49 -0.81 6.26 -0.43
CA GLN A 49 -2.19 5.78 -0.46
C GLN A 49 -2.49 4.99 -1.75
N ILE A 50 -2.08 5.51 -2.92
CA ILE A 50 -2.24 4.80 -4.21
C ILE A 50 -1.47 3.47 -4.18
N SER A 51 -0.24 3.47 -3.67
CA SER A 51 0.58 2.25 -3.56
C SER A 51 -0.10 1.17 -2.72
N ALA A 52 -0.74 1.56 -1.61
CA ALA A 52 -1.52 0.66 -0.77
C ALA A 52 -2.78 0.17 -1.49
N SER A 53 -3.56 1.09 -2.10
CA SER A 53 -4.79 0.78 -2.83
C SER A 53 -4.55 -0.18 -4.00
N LEU A 54 -3.42 -0.03 -4.72
CA LEU A 54 -3.00 -0.93 -5.80
C LEU A 54 -2.70 -2.35 -5.29
N THR A 55 -2.06 -2.46 -4.12
CA THR A 55 -1.78 -3.75 -3.48
C THR A 55 -3.07 -4.42 -3.02
N SER A 56 -3.98 -3.64 -2.41
CA SER A 56 -5.30 -4.13 -2.00
C SER A 56 -6.13 -4.57 -3.20
N PHE A 57 -6.10 -3.83 -4.32
CA PHE A 57 -6.76 -4.20 -5.56
C PHE A 57 -6.19 -5.50 -6.15
N SER A 58 -4.86 -5.70 -6.13
CA SER A 58 -4.27 -6.98 -6.54
C SER A 58 -4.83 -8.15 -5.73
N ARG A 59 -4.91 -8.01 -4.40
CA ARG A 59 -5.45 -9.05 -3.51
C ARG A 59 -6.93 -9.33 -3.75
N THR A 60 -7.74 -8.30 -4.04
CA THR A 60 -9.16 -8.50 -4.38
C THR A 60 -9.32 -9.19 -5.73
N LEU A 61 -8.45 -8.93 -6.71
CA LEU A 61 -8.42 -9.68 -7.97
C LEU A 61 -8.01 -11.13 -7.79
N ASP A 62 -7.04 -11.42 -6.92
CA ASP A 62 -6.65 -12.81 -6.62
C ASP A 62 -7.80 -13.56 -5.94
N SER A 63 -8.48 -12.91 -4.98
CA SER A 63 -9.68 -13.45 -4.33
C SER A 63 -10.82 -13.67 -5.34
N TYR A 64 -11.02 -12.75 -6.29
CA TYR A 64 -11.99 -12.92 -7.36
C TYR A 64 -11.62 -14.08 -8.27
N ALA A 65 -10.35 -14.20 -8.65
CA ALA A 65 -9.84 -15.28 -9.48
C ALA A 65 -10.06 -16.66 -8.83
N ASP A 66 -9.84 -16.79 -7.53
CA ASP A 66 -10.10 -18.03 -6.82
C ASP A 66 -11.58 -18.38 -6.79
N LEU A 67 -12.47 -17.40 -6.58
CA LEU A 67 -13.92 -17.62 -6.70
C LEU A 67 -14.31 -18.07 -8.11
N THR A 68 -13.77 -17.44 -9.16
CA THR A 68 -14.10 -17.81 -10.56
C THR A 68 -13.72 -19.24 -10.92
N LYS A 69 -12.70 -19.83 -10.29
CA LYS A 69 -12.29 -21.24 -10.52
C LYS A 69 -13.29 -22.24 -9.96
N HIS A 70 -14.05 -21.85 -8.94
CA HIS A 70 -15.02 -22.71 -8.26
C HIS A 70 -16.47 -22.50 -8.76
N GLU A 71 -16.70 -21.57 -9.69
CA GLU A 71 -18.00 -21.37 -10.32
C GLU A 71 -18.35 -22.54 -11.23
N LEU A 72 -19.38 -23.31 -10.87
CA LEU A 72 -19.85 -24.49 -11.61
C LEU A 72 -20.60 -24.13 -12.90
N ASN A 73 -21.08 -22.89 -13.03
CA ASN A 73 -21.82 -22.43 -14.20
C ASN A 73 -20.88 -21.83 -15.25
N THR A 74 -20.74 -22.51 -16.40
CA THR A 74 -19.81 -22.16 -17.48
C THR A 74 -20.02 -20.74 -18.04
N GLN A 75 -21.26 -20.33 -18.27
CA GLN A 75 -21.56 -18.98 -18.81
C GLN A 75 -21.19 -17.86 -17.82
N LYS A 76 -21.37 -18.09 -16.52
CA LYS A 76 -20.97 -17.13 -15.48
C LYS A 76 -19.45 -17.13 -15.32
N ALA A 77 -18.80 -18.29 -15.40
CA ALA A 77 -17.36 -18.43 -15.32
C ALA A 77 -16.65 -17.72 -16.49
N GLU A 78 -17.13 -17.86 -17.72
CA GLU A 78 -16.58 -17.17 -18.90
C GLU A 78 -16.64 -15.65 -18.76
N LYS A 79 -17.80 -15.11 -18.39
CA LYS A 79 -17.95 -13.66 -18.13
C LYS A 79 -17.07 -13.17 -16.99
N ALA A 80 -16.91 -13.97 -15.94
CA ALA A 80 -16.07 -13.62 -14.81
C ALA A 80 -14.58 -13.65 -15.17
N ALA A 81 -14.16 -14.60 -16.02
CA ALA A 81 -12.81 -14.67 -16.57
C ALA A 81 -12.49 -13.47 -17.46
N GLU A 82 -13.40 -13.05 -18.33
CA GLU A 82 -13.24 -11.83 -19.16
C GLU A 82 -13.12 -10.56 -18.28
N ARG A 83 -13.96 -10.45 -17.25
CA ARG A 83 -13.85 -9.34 -16.29
C ARG A 83 -12.51 -9.35 -15.57
N LEU A 84 -12.02 -10.52 -15.16
CA LEU A 84 -10.73 -10.68 -14.51
C LEU A 84 -9.57 -10.27 -15.43
N THR A 85 -9.61 -10.65 -16.71
CA THR A 85 -8.58 -10.22 -17.68
C THR A 85 -8.58 -8.70 -17.85
N ASN A 86 -9.76 -8.08 -17.94
CA ASN A 86 -9.87 -6.62 -18.03
C ASN A 86 -9.33 -5.93 -16.78
N PHE A 87 -9.67 -6.42 -15.59
CA PHE A 87 -9.12 -5.86 -14.36
C PHE A 87 -7.61 -6.06 -14.21
N ARG A 88 -7.05 -7.16 -14.72
CA ARG A 88 -5.60 -7.37 -14.75
C ARG A 88 -4.89 -6.41 -15.70
N HIS A 89 -5.50 -6.13 -16.85
CA HIS A 89 -5.03 -5.10 -17.77
C HIS A 89 -5.06 -3.73 -17.09
N ASP A 90 -6.20 -3.34 -16.51
CA ASP A 90 -6.35 -2.11 -15.73
C ASP A 90 -5.28 -1.98 -14.63
N LEU A 91 -4.98 -3.06 -13.90
CA LEU A 91 -3.95 -3.06 -12.86
C LEU A 91 -2.57 -2.75 -13.46
N ALA A 92 -2.21 -3.38 -14.57
CA ALA A 92 -0.94 -3.11 -15.26
C ALA A 92 -0.86 -1.66 -15.75
N ASP A 93 -1.96 -1.14 -16.30
CA ASP A 93 -2.06 0.25 -16.73
C ASP A 93 -1.89 1.22 -15.56
N TYR A 94 -2.62 1.01 -14.44
CA TYR A 94 -2.51 1.84 -13.25
C TYR A 94 -1.10 1.83 -12.67
N LYS A 95 -0.41 0.67 -12.67
CA LYS A 95 1.00 0.57 -12.30
C LYS A 95 1.89 1.43 -13.19
N SER A 96 1.74 1.32 -14.51
CA SER A 96 2.54 2.08 -15.45
C SER A 96 2.33 3.60 -15.33
N GLN A 97 1.09 4.03 -15.13
CA GLN A 97 0.72 5.43 -14.93
C GLN A 97 1.31 5.96 -13.62
N PHE A 98 1.22 5.18 -12.54
CA PHE A 98 1.77 5.56 -11.25
C PHE A 98 3.30 5.75 -11.32
N GLU A 99 4.03 4.79 -11.91
CA GLU A 99 5.49 4.89 -12.07
C GLU A 99 5.89 6.09 -12.94
N ARG A 100 5.14 6.35 -14.02
CA ARG A 100 5.38 7.53 -14.86
C ARG A 100 5.23 8.82 -14.06
N VAL A 101 4.12 8.98 -13.34
CA VAL A 101 3.87 10.22 -12.58
C VAL A 101 4.86 10.38 -11.43
N LYS A 102 5.28 9.27 -10.80
CA LYS A 102 6.34 9.28 -9.79
C LYS A 102 7.66 9.78 -10.36
N LYS A 103 8.06 9.26 -11.52
CA LYS A 103 9.27 9.71 -12.24
C LYS A 103 9.18 11.19 -12.61
N ASP A 104 8.06 11.63 -13.17
CA ASP A 104 7.85 13.03 -13.56
C ASP A 104 7.99 13.99 -12.35
N ARG A 105 7.49 13.57 -11.17
CA ARG A 105 7.64 14.32 -9.92
C ARG A 105 9.09 14.35 -9.42
N GLU A 106 9.78 13.22 -9.45
CA GLU A 106 11.20 13.12 -9.08
C GLU A 106 12.07 13.98 -10.00
N ASP A 107 11.84 13.93 -11.33
CA ASP A 107 12.54 14.71 -12.33
C ASP A 107 12.28 16.22 -12.15
N ALA A 108 11.04 16.64 -11.87
CA ALA A 108 10.70 18.04 -11.59
C ALA A 108 11.35 18.55 -10.30
N THR A 109 11.40 17.72 -9.25
CA THR A 109 12.10 18.05 -8.00
C THR A 109 13.60 18.14 -8.22
N ALA A 110 14.19 17.19 -8.96
CA ALA A 110 15.60 17.19 -9.31
C ALA A 110 15.97 18.41 -10.16
N GLN A 111 15.10 18.82 -11.08
CA GLN A 111 15.27 20.02 -11.90
C GLN A 111 15.18 21.30 -11.04
N SER A 112 14.26 21.37 -10.08
CA SER A 112 14.19 22.47 -9.11
C SER A 112 15.49 22.55 -8.30
N ASN A 113 15.91 21.45 -7.68
CA ASN A 113 17.16 21.38 -6.92
C ASN A 113 18.37 21.78 -7.78
N ARG A 114 18.44 21.31 -9.04
CA ARG A 114 19.49 21.71 -9.98
C ARG A 114 19.45 23.20 -10.29
N SER A 115 18.27 23.77 -10.49
CA SER A 115 18.10 25.21 -10.76
C SER A 115 18.50 26.07 -9.56
N GLU A 116 18.27 25.61 -8.33
CA GLU A 116 18.74 26.28 -7.11
C GLU A 116 20.27 26.22 -6.97
N LEU A 117 20.88 25.07 -7.28
CA LEU A 117 22.33 24.88 -7.22
C LEU A 117 23.08 25.67 -8.31
N LEU A 118 22.49 25.82 -9.49
CA LEU A 118 23.09 26.55 -10.61
C LEU A 118 22.73 28.05 -10.62
N GLY A 119 21.56 28.42 -10.07
CA GLY A 119 21.06 29.79 -10.01
C GLY A 119 21.76 30.65 -8.97
N ARG A 120 22.41 30.06 -7.97
CA ARG A 120 23.23 30.76 -6.96
C ARG A 120 24.63 31.15 -7.47
N ARG A 121 24.78 31.47 -8.76
CA ARG A 121 26.10 31.74 -9.34
C ARG A 121 26.18 32.97 -10.28
N PRO A 122 26.05 34.22 -9.78
CA PRO A 122 26.35 35.41 -10.59
C PRO A 122 27.85 35.81 -10.61
N HIS A 123 28.71 35.26 -9.74
CA HIS A 123 30.08 35.81 -9.56
C HIS A 123 31.18 34.76 -9.36
N HIS A 124 31.51 33.96 -10.37
CA HIS A 124 32.72 33.11 -10.31
C HIS A 124 33.04 32.52 -11.68
N GLY A 125 33.42 33.41 -12.60
CA GLY A 125 34.37 33.07 -13.65
C GLY A 125 35.75 33.00 -13.01
N GLY A 126 36.34 31.82 -12.97
CA GLY A 126 37.72 31.60 -12.54
C GLY A 126 37.86 30.65 -11.35
N SER A 127 38.59 29.56 -11.59
CA SER A 127 39.14 28.61 -10.62
C SER A 127 38.30 27.35 -10.31
N SER A 128 38.68 26.29 -11.03
CA SER A 128 39.04 24.98 -10.50
C SER A 128 38.01 24.23 -9.66
N THR A 129 37.32 23.31 -10.31
CA THR A 129 36.72 22.11 -9.72
C THR A 129 37.66 21.41 -8.72
N PRO A 130 37.12 20.99 -7.57
CA PRO A 130 37.38 19.63 -7.12
C PRO A 130 36.05 18.89 -6.87
N ASP A 131 35.79 17.91 -7.74
CA ASP A 131 34.72 16.91 -7.71
C ASP A 131 34.85 15.89 -6.55
N ASN A 132 35.03 16.36 -5.30
CA ASN A 132 35.02 15.43 -4.17
C ASN A 132 34.53 16.10 -2.88
N PRO A 133 33.42 15.63 -2.25
CA PRO A 133 32.87 16.19 -1.01
C PRO A 133 33.78 16.05 0.22
N TYR A 134 34.95 15.43 0.05
CA TYR A 134 36.01 15.27 1.04
C TYR A 134 37.36 15.88 0.62
N ALA A 135 37.47 16.50 -0.57
CA ALA A 135 38.76 17.05 -1.04
C ALA A 135 39.31 18.17 -0.14
N ASN A 136 38.47 18.85 0.63
CA ASN A 136 38.90 19.86 1.60
C ASN A 136 39.22 19.28 3.00
N ALA A 137 39.18 17.96 3.17
CA ALA A 137 39.91 17.33 4.26
C ALA A 137 41.40 17.31 3.86
N GLN A 138 42.03 18.49 3.78
CA GLN A 138 43.47 18.54 3.88
C GLN A 138 43.81 17.88 5.23
N ILE A 139 44.33 16.66 5.13
CA ILE A 139 45.03 15.97 6.21
C ILE A 139 46.15 16.92 6.61
N ASN A 140 45.84 17.75 7.60
CA ASN A 140 46.81 18.60 8.23
C ASN A 140 47.77 17.64 8.93
N ARG A 141 48.96 17.42 8.35
CA ARG A 141 50.06 16.67 8.96
C ARG A 141 50.66 17.44 10.15
N ASN A 142 49.81 18.10 10.90
CA ASN A 142 50.07 18.78 12.16
C ASN A 142 48.96 18.43 13.16
N ALA A 143 48.52 17.16 13.15
CA ALA A 143 47.59 16.58 14.11
C ALA A 143 48.30 16.17 15.42
N GLN A 144 49.26 16.97 15.88
CA GLN A 144 49.95 16.75 17.16
C GLN A 144 49.51 17.72 18.27
N ALA A 145 48.57 18.65 18.00
CA ALA A 145 48.39 19.80 18.89
C ALA A 145 46.95 20.11 19.36
N HIS A 146 45.93 19.30 19.07
CA HIS A 146 44.57 19.54 19.57
C HIS A 146 43.93 18.26 20.12
N ASN A 147 44.51 17.75 21.22
CA ASN A 147 43.83 16.81 22.11
C ASN A 147 43.10 17.62 23.21
N PRO A 148 41.77 17.52 23.36
CA PRO A 148 41.01 18.21 24.42
C PRO A 148 41.34 17.76 25.86
N TRP A 149 42.24 16.80 26.02
CA TRP A 149 42.69 16.21 27.29
C TRP A 149 44.19 16.41 27.55
N ALA A 150 44.90 17.18 26.73
CA ALA A 150 46.33 17.44 26.93
C ALA A 150 46.57 18.63 27.89
N PRO A 151 47.55 18.56 28.80
CA PRO A 151 47.88 19.66 29.70
C PRO A 151 48.45 20.84 28.91
N SER A 152 47.89 22.02 29.16
CA SER A 152 48.26 23.29 28.50
C SER A 152 49.73 23.63 28.75
N SER A 153 50.57 23.53 27.72
CA SER A 153 51.88 24.15 27.71
C SER A 153 51.77 25.57 27.19
N VAL A 154 51.98 26.50 28.12
CA VAL A 154 52.22 27.94 27.97
C VAL A 154 52.76 28.36 26.60
N GLY A 155 52.04 29.29 25.96
CA GLY A 155 52.63 30.24 25.02
C GLY A 155 51.87 30.42 23.71
N GLY A 156 51.27 31.60 23.52
CA GLY A 156 51.12 32.19 22.19
C GLY A 156 49.69 32.39 21.70
N GLN A 157 49.18 33.60 21.96
CA GLN A 157 48.24 34.37 21.13
C GLN A 157 46.91 33.72 20.71
N GLN A 158 45.85 34.12 21.42
CA GLN A 158 44.51 34.20 20.84
C GLN A 158 44.54 35.10 19.60
N SER A 159 44.45 34.50 18.42
CA SER A 159 44.04 35.17 17.19
C SER A 159 42.62 34.71 16.88
N MET A 160 41.66 35.59 17.12
CA MET A 160 40.28 35.44 16.67
C MET A 160 40.25 35.58 15.15
N SER A 161 40.57 34.50 14.42
CA SER A 161 40.50 34.46 12.97
C SER A 161 39.07 34.14 12.50
N MET A 162 38.24 35.18 12.44
CA MET A 162 37.01 35.20 11.64
C MET A 162 37.43 35.32 10.17
N GLY A 163 37.52 34.22 9.43
CA GLY A 163 37.81 34.34 7.99
C GLY A 163 38.00 33.08 7.16
N SER A 164 38.07 31.88 7.76
CA SER A 164 38.38 30.65 7.01
C SER A 164 37.38 29.50 7.23
N GLY A 165 36.36 29.70 8.07
CA GLY A 165 35.34 28.68 8.40
C GLY A 165 33.94 28.99 7.89
N GLU A 166 33.72 30.15 7.25
CA GLU A 166 32.38 30.58 6.83
C GLU A 166 31.87 29.71 5.66
N THR A 167 32.71 29.47 4.64
CA THR A 167 32.37 28.59 3.51
C THR A 167 32.17 27.13 3.91
N THR A 168 32.87 26.64 4.95
CA THR A 168 32.66 25.28 5.46
C THR A 168 31.40 25.21 6.32
N ARG A 169 31.14 26.21 7.17
CA ARG A 169 29.91 26.29 7.98
C ARG A 169 28.66 26.45 7.12
N GLU A 170 28.68 27.33 6.12
CA GLU A 170 27.57 27.50 5.18
C GLU A 170 27.31 26.20 4.38
N ALA A 171 28.36 25.51 3.93
CA ALA A 171 28.22 24.21 3.25
C ALA A 171 27.68 23.11 4.18
N HIS A 172 28.04 23.11 5.46
CA HIS A 172 27.48 22.21 6.46
C HIS A 172 26.00 22.53 6.74
N ALA A 173 25.65 23.81 6.88
CA ALA A 173 24.27 24.25 7.08
C ALA A 173 23.35 23.87 5.90
N MET A 174 23.81 24.03 4.66
CA MET A 174 23.03 23.61 3.47
C MET A 174 22.88 22.08 3.39
N ARG A 175 23.91 21.32 3.77
CA ARG A 175 23.83 19.85 3.83
C ARG A 175 22.86 19.39 4.91
N GLU A 176 22.92 20.01 6.09
CA GLU A 176 22.00 19.74 7.20
C GLU A 176 20.57 20.11 6.81
N GLN A 177 20.35 21.25 6.15
CA GLN A 177 19.02 21.65 5.67
C GLN A 177 18.45 20.67 4.65
N ASN A 178 19.26 20.21 3.69
CA ASN A 178 18.84 19.17 2.74
C ASN A 178 18.59 17.83 3.42
N PHE A 179 19.41 17.47 4.40
CA PHE A 179 19.20 16.27 5.22
C PHE A 179 17.87 16.38 6.00
N PHE A 180 17.57 17.52 6.60
CA PHE A 180 16.29 17.75 7.29
C PHE A 180 15.10 17.69 6.32
N GLY A 181 15.19 18.30 5.14
CA GLY A 181 14.13 18.23 4.13
C GLY A 181 13.86 16.80 3.65
N ASN A 182 14.92 16.07 3.29
CA ASN A 182 14.80 14.69 2.82
C ASN A 182 14.28 13.75 3.92
N THR A 183 14.81 13.85 5.14
CA THR A 183 14.35 13.01 6.26
C THR A 183 12.92 13.32 6.66
N HIS A 184 12.51 14.59 6.68
CA HIS A 184 11.13 14.97 6.96
C HIS A 184 10.16 14.37 5.93
N SER A 185 10.48 14.49 4.64
CA SER A 185 9.65 13.92 3.57
C SER A 185 9.53 12.39 3.67
N ALA A 186 10.62 11.69 4.02
CA ALA A 186 10.62 10.25 4.19
C ALA A 186 9.81 9.82 5.42
N LEU A 187 9.91 10.54 6.54
CA LEU A 187 9.13 10.27 7.74
C LEU A 187 7.63 10.44 7.51
N ASP A 188 7.24 11.49 6.78
CA ASP A 188 5.84 11.73 6.42
C ASP A 188 5.29 10.61 5.52
N GLU A 189 6.09 10.07 4.59
CA GLU A 189 5.72 8.90 3.79
C GLU A 189 5.52 7.65 4.67
N TYR A 190 6.43 7.38 5.60
CA TYR A 190 6.30 6.26 6.54
C TYR A 190 5.08 6.42 7.46
N LEU A 191 4.81 7.63 7.94
CA LEU A 191 3.63 7.95 8.75
C LEU A 191 2.34 7.75 7.96
N ALA A 192 2.26 8.26 6.73
CA ALA A 192 1.10 8.11 5.87
C ALA A 192 0.83 6.64 5.54
N ARG A 193 1.87 5.87 5.23
CA ARG A 193 1.77 4.41 5.02
C ARG A 193 1.32 3.70 6.30
N GLY A 194 1.86 4.08 7.45
CA GLY A 194 1.47 3.54 8.76
C GLY A 194 0.00 3.78 9.07
N GLN A 195 -0.49 5.01 8.84
CA GLN A 195 -1.91 5.36 9.02
C GLN A 195 -2.82 4.57 8.08
N ALA A 196 -2.44 4.40 6.81
CA ALA A 196 -3.20 3.61 5.86
C ALA A 196 -3.29 2.12 6.28
N VAL A 197 -2.17 1.53 6.73
CA VAL A 197 -2.15 0.14 7.24
C VAL A 197 -3.01 -0.02 8.49
N LEU A 198 -2.97 0.94 9.42
CA LEU A 198 -3.82 0.92 10.61
C LEU A 198 -5.31 1.07 10.26
N GLY A 199 -5.63 1.86 9.23
CA GLY A 199 -6.99 1.97 8.69
C GLY A 199 -7.50 0.63 8.15
N ASP A 200 -6.68 -0.06 7.35
CA ASP A 200 -7.00 -1.39 6.81
C ASP A 200 -7.16 -2.43 7.93
N LEU A 201 -6.24 -2.48 8.90
CA LEU A 201 -6.37 -3.35 10.08
C LEU A 201 -7.62 -3.05 10.91
N GLY A 202 -8.00 -1.77 11.02
CA GLY A 202 -9.24 -1.35 11.66
C GLY A 202 -10.48 -1.87 10.93
N GLN A 203 -10.50 -1.78 9.59
CA GLN A 203 -11.57 -2.32 8.77
C GLN A 203 -11.66 -3.84 8.86
N GLN A 204 -10.52 -4.55 8.82
CA GLN A 204 -10.45 -6.00 9.00
C GLN A 204 -10.98 -6.43 10.38
N LYS A 205 -10.64 -5.67 11.43
CA LYS A 205 -11.16 -5.91 12.79
C LYS A 205 -12.67 -5.71 12.88
N GLU A 206 -13.20 -4.66 12.27
CA GLU A 206 -14.65 -4.40 12.26
C GLU A 206 -15.40 -5.46 11.46
N MET A 207 -14.82 -5.91 10.33
CA MET A 207 -15.34 -7.04 9.57
C MET A 207 -15.43 -8.30 10.44
N LEU A 208 -14.35 -8.66 11.15
CA LEU A 208 -14.31 -9.83 12.04
C LEU A 208 -15.29 -9.71 13.21
N LYS A 209 -15.49 -8.51 13.76
CA LYS A 209 -16.52 -8.27 14.78
C LYS A 209 -17.92 -8.35 14.22
N GLY A 210 -18.14 -7.85 13.00
CA GLY A 210 -19.42 -7.94 12.30
C GLY A 210 -19.81 -9.38 12.00
N THR A 211 -18.86 -10.21 11.55
CA THR A 211 -19.07 -11.65 11.36
C THR A 211 -19.30 -12.35 12.69
N GLN A 212 -18.51 -12.08 13.73
CA GLN A 212 -18.72 -12.63 15.08
C GLN A 212 -20.11 -12.25 15.63
N LYS A 213 -20.54 -11.00 15.48
CA LYS A 213 -21.86 -10.53 15.93
C LYS A 213 -22.99 -11.19 15.13
N ARG A 214 -22.78 -11.48 13.85
CA ARG A 214 -23.73 -12.22 13.02
C ARG A 214 -23.79 -13.70 13.41
N LEU A 215 -22.65 -14.33 13.71
CA LEU A 215 -22.60 -15.70 14.24
C LEU A 215 -23.28 -15.79 15.61
N ALA A 216 -22.95 -14.89 16.54
CA ALA A 216 -23.57 -14.84 17.86
C ALA A 216 -25.09 -14.54 17.81
N LYS A 217 -25.56 -13.79 16.81
CA LYS A 217 -27.00 -13.56 16.58
C LYS A 217 -27.68 -14.73 15.86
N GLY A 218 -26.98 -15.40 14.94
CA GLY A 218 -27.45 -16.60 14.25
C GLY A 218 -27.61 -17.77 15.21
N GLU A 219 -26.71 -17.90 16.19
CA GLU A 219 -26.81 -18.91 17.26
C GLU A 219 -27.91 -18.59 18.29
N ALA A 220 -28.35 -17.33 18.43
CA ALA A 220 -29.45 -16.95 19.32
C ALA A 220 -30.83 -16.93 18.64
N GLY A 221 -30.90 -17.12 17.31
CA GLY A 221 -32.14 -17.04 16.53
C GLY A 221 -32.51 -18.30 15.75
N GLN A 222 -31.63 -19.31 15.68
CA GLN A 222 -31.86 -20.54 14.90
C GLN A 222 -31.57 -21.79 15.74
N MET A 223 -32.16 -21.89 16.93
CA MET A 223 -32.35 -23.19 17.60
C MET A 223 -33.81 -23.41 18.06
N ASP A 224 -34.71 -22.45 17.83
CA ASP A 224 -36.14 -22.68 17.95
C ASP A 224 -36.76 -22.84 16.56
N LEU A 225 -37.36 -24.01 16.34
CA LEU A 225 -38.26 -24.38 15.24
C LEU A 225 -37.63 -25.01 13.98
N CYS A 226 -37.01 -26.19 14.12
CA CYS A 226 -37.29 -27.31 13.21
C CYS A 226 -36.79 -28.62 13.84
N GLY A 227 -37.70 -29.48 14.30
CA GLY A 227 -37.33 -30.76 14.91
C GLY A 227 -38.42 -31.41 15.76
N ARG A 228 -39.69 -31.40 15.31
CA ARG A 228 -40.62 -32.46 15.73
C ARG A 228 -40.45 -33.62 14.75
N GLY A 229 -40.02 -34.77 15.28
CA GLY A 229 -40.26 -36.08 14.71
C GLY A 229 -39.22 -36.55 13.70
N GLY A 230 -38.41 -37.53 14.10
CA GLY A 230 -37.56 -38.29 13.18
C GLY A 230 -36.31 -38.79 13.89
N ASP A 231 -36.41 -39.97 14.48
CA ASP A 231 -35.35 -40.68 15.17
C ASP A 231 -34.04 -40.76 14.36
N PHE A 232 -32.97 -40.13 14.86
CA PHE A 232 -31.61 -40.42 14.41
C PHE A 232 -30.89 -41.24 15.47
N LEU A 233 -30.94 -42.56 15.28
CA LEU A 233 -30.09 -43.53 15.96
C LEU A 233 -28.62 -43.17 15.66
N TYR A 234 -27.90 -42.69 16.67
CA TYR A 234 -26.44 -42.62 16.64
C TYR A 234 -25.88 -44.04 16.78
N VAL A 235 -25.44 -44.65 15.69
CA VAL A 235 -24.59 -45.85 15.73
C VAL A 235 -23.16 -45.42 15.41
N LEU A 236 -22.40 -45.15 16.48
CA LEU A 236 -20.95 -45.27 16.51
C LEU A 236 -20.60 -46.74 16.24
N LEU A 237 -20.04 -47.06 15.08
CA LEU A 237 -19.27 -48.30 14.92
C LEU A 237 -18.08 -48.09 13.98
N LEU A 238 -16.95 -48.47 14.53
CA LEU A 238 -15.60 -48.47 14.00
C LEU A 238 -15.46 -49.49 12.86
N GLY A 239 -14.76 -49.10 11.79
CA GLY A 239 -13.86 -49.98 11.02
C GLY A 239 -14.46 -51.08 10.13
N VAL A 240 -13.79 -51.26 8.99
CA VAL A 240 -13.83 -52.38 8.03
C VAL A 240 -14.70 -52.15 6.78
N GLU A 241 -14.07 -52.51 5.66
CA GLU A 241 -14.36 -52.35 4.23
C GLU A 241 -15.79 -52.67 3.76
N ILE A 242 -16.25 -52.01 2.67
CA ILE A 242 -16.51 -52.63 1.35
C ILE A 242 -17.09 -51.56 0.38
N LEU A 243 -16.64 -51.65 -0.88
CA LEU A 243 -17.10 -50.94 -2.08
C LEU A 243 -18.63 -50.87 -2.22
N GLU A 244 -19.16 -49.72 -2.61
CA GLU A 244 -20.10 -49.67 -3.75
C GLU A 244 -20.21 -48.26 -4.34
N VAL A 245 -19.96 -48.17 -5.63
CA VAL A 245 -20.21 -47.00 -6.48
C VAL A 245 -21.72 -46.94 -6.73
N ILE A 246 -22.40 -45.93 -6.19
CA ILE A 246 -23.79 -45.64 -6.55
C ILE A 246 -23.80 -44.31 -7.33
N VAL A 247 -23.92 -44.47 -8.65
CA VAL A 247 -24.24 -43.42 -9.63
C VAL A 247 -25.71 -43.01 -9.42
N PRO A 248 -26.04 -41.75 -9.10
CA PRO A 248 -27.42 -41.30 -9.20
C PRO A 248 -27.80 -41.00 -10.67
N PRO A 249 -28.98 -41.45 -11.13
CA PRO A 249 -29.41 -41.35 -12.51
C PRO A 249 -29.85 -39.94 -12.91
N GLU A 250 -29.80 -39.71 -14.23
CA GLU A 250 -30.28 -38.54 -14.95
C GLU A 250 -31.70 -38.12 -14.52
N CYS A 251 -31.88 -36.85 -14.15
CA CYS A 251 -33.20 -36.23 -14.06
C CYS A 251 -33.40 -35.34 -15.28
N ASN A 252 -34.26 -35.82 -16.18
CA ASN A 252 -34.74 -35.13 -17.36
C ASN A 252 -35.50 -33.84 -17.03
N VAL A 253 -35.41 -32.91 -17.99
CA VAL A 253 -36.20 -31.69 -18.11
C VAL A 253 -37.58 -32.05 -18.68
N GLU A 254 -38.65 -31.72 -17.96
CA GLU A 254 -40.04 -31.51 -18.43
C GLU A 254 -40.78 -30.78 -17.29
N GLU A 255 -41.05 -29.48 -17.42
CA GLU A 255 -42.36 -28.92 -17.81
C GLU A 255 -43.50 -29.33 -16.85
N TYR A 256 -43.95 -28.41 -15.98
CA TYR A 256 -45.36 -27.96 -15.90
C TYR A 256 -45.62 -27.04 -14.68
N ALA A 257 -46.35 -25.95 -14.98
CA ALA A 257 -47.13 -25.03 -14.13
C ALA A 257 -46.40 -24.04 -13.21
#